data_AF-A0A1X0DSN2-F1
#
_entry.id   AF-A0A1X0DSN2-F1
#
_cell.length_a   1.000
_cell.length_b   1.000
_cell.length_c   1.000
_cell.angle_alpha   90.00
_cell.angle_beta   90.00
_cell.angle_gamma   90.00
#
_symmetry.space_group_name_H-M   'P 1'
#
loop_
_entity.id
_entity.type
_entity.pdbx_description
1 polymer ?
#
loop_
_entity_poly.entity_id
_entity_poly.type
_entity_poly.pdbx_seq_one_letter_code
_entity_poly.pdbx_strand_id
1 'polypeptide(L)'
;FDSLSAVELRNRLAQVTGLRLPATLIFDHPTPTAVATLITSELHGRRDAGEDERAAIDRGLNTVEALLESLLRDEARRLNGDLDAINHRLRRLQAVVAGASGKTSHAADDVLESGSDSEVLALIDKEFGAL
;
A
#
# COMPACT_ATOMS: atom_id res chain seq x y z
N PHE A 1 -20.84 34.48 -50.71
CA PHE A 1 -21.15 33.18 -50.08
C PHE A 1 -22.66 33.01 -50.12
N ASP A 2 -23.15 31.96 -50.77
CA ASP A 2 -24.55 31.55 -50.60
C ASP A 2 -24.71 30.78 -49.27
N SER A 3 -25.94 30.63 -48.78
CA SER A 3 -26.21 29.98 -47.50
C SER A 3 -25.83 28.50 -47.47
N LEU A 4 -25.83 27.81 -48.61
CA LEU A 4 -25.50 26.39 -48.71
C LEU A 4 -24.00 26.14 -48.56
N SER A 5 -23.20 26.91 -49.29
CA SER A 5 -21.72 26.90 -49.23
C SER A 5 -21.22 27.23 -47.82
N ALA A 6 -21.93 28.10 -47.09
CA ALA A 6 -21.62 28.42 -45.70
C ALA A 6 -21.81 27.20 -44.78
N VAL A 7 -22.95 26.51 -44.90
CA VAL A 7 -23.24 25.31 -44.09
C VAL A 7 -22.26 24.17 -44.40
N GLU A 8 -21.91 23.97 -45.67
CA GLU A 8 -20.92 22.96 -46.08
C GLU A 8 -19.52 23.26 -45.54
N LEU A 9 -19.09 24.51 -45.60
CA LEU A 9 -17.80 24.94 -45.03
C LEU A 9 -17.78 24.68 -43.51
N ARG A 10 -18.83 25.10 -42.79
CA ARG A 10 -18.95 24.83 -41.35
C ARG A 10 -18.89 23.33 -41.06
N ASN A 11 -19.60 22.50 -41.83
CA ASN A 11 -19.57 21.04 -41.66
C ASN A 11 -18.18 20.45 -41.82
N ARG A 12 -17.46 20.84 -42.89
CA ARG A 12 -16.09 20.39 -43.12
C ARG A 12 -15.16 20.83 -42.01
N LEU A 13 -15.27 22.08 -41.56
CA LEU A 13 -14.46 22.59 -40.45
C LEU A 13 -14.76 21.85 -39.14
N ALA A 14 -16.03 21.62 -38.82
CA ALA A 14 -16.43 20.86 -37.62
C ALA A 14 -15.89 19.42 -37.67
N GLN A 15 -15.93 18.78 -38.85
CA GLN A 15 -15.41 17.43 -39.04
C GLN A 15 -13.89 17.35 -38.85
N VAL A 16 -13.14 18.28 -39.45
CA VAL A 16 -11.66 18.27 -39.39
C VAL A 16 -11.16 18.68 -38.00
N THR A 17 -11.82 19.63 -37.35
CA THR A 17 -11.38 20.17 -36.06
C THR A 17 -11.94 19.39 -34.86
N GLY A 18 -13.03 18.64 -35.06
CA GLY A 18 -13.79 18.00 -33.98
C GLY A 18 -14.55 18.99 -33.10
N LEU A 19 -14.62 20.27 -33.48
CA LEU A 19 -15.31 21.31 -32.72
C LEU A 19 -16.81 21.35 -33.05
N ARG A 20 -17.63 21.70 -32.06
CA ARG A 20 -19.04 22.03 -32.27
C ARG A 20 -19.15 23.48 -32.71
N LEU A 21 -19.11 23.71 -34.02
CA LEU A 21 -19.20 25.03 -34.60
C LEU A 21 -20.66 25.52 -34.72
N PRO A 22 -20.99 26.75 -34.29
CA PRO A 22 -22.33 27.31 -34.43
C PRO A 22 -22.79 27.37 -35.89
N ALA A 23 -24.10 27.25 -36.13
CA ALA A 23 -24.66 27.40 -37.46
C ALA A 23 -24.48 28.83 -38.02
N THR A 24 -24.31 29.82 -37.16
CA THR A 24 -24.13 31.24 -37.49
C THR A 24 -22.67 31.64 -37.71
N LEU A 25 -21.70 30.72 -37.55
CA LEU A 25 -20.25 31.00 -37.57
C LEU A 25 -19.81 31.94 -38.70
N ILE A 26 -20.29 31.71 -39.92
CA ILE A 26 -19.87 32.46 -41.12
C ILE A 26 -20.57 33.83 -41.22
N PHE A 27 -21.71 34.01 -40.56
CA PHE A 27 -22.36 35.31 -40.43
C PHE A 27 -21.69 36.15 -39.34
N ASP A 28 -21.31 35.52 -38.22
CA ASP A 28 -20.63 36.16 -37.10
C ASP A 28 -19.16 36.49 -37.44
N HIS A 29 -18.54 35.65 -38.26
CA HIS A 29 -17.15 35.78 -38.72
C HIS A 29 -17.09 35.71 -40.25
N PRO A 30 -17.40 36.80 -40.96
CA PRO A 30 -17.55 36.80 -42.41
C PRO A 30 -16.23 36.69 -43.18
N THR A 31 -15.09 36.76 -42.49
CA THR A 31 -13.76 36.65 -43.10
C THR A 31 -13.09 35.33 -42.73
N PRO A 32 -12.35 34.69 -43.65
CA PRO A 32 -11.60 33.47 -43.37
C PRO A 32 -10.62 33.64 -42.19
N THR A 33 -10.00 34.83 -42.07
CA THR A 33 -9.10 35.14 -40.95
C THR A 33 -9.82 35.11 -39.61
N ALA A 34 -11.02 35.71 -39.52
CA ALA A 34 -11.79 35.72 -38.28
C ALA A 34 -12.21 34.30 -37.86
N VAL A 35 -12.62 33.46 -38.82
CA VAL A 35 -12.92 32.05 -38.59
C VAL A 35 -11.68 31.28 -38.12
N ALA A 36 -10.53 31.51 -38.75
CA ALA A 36 -9.28 30.85 -38.37
C ALA A 36 -8.85 31.22 -36.95
N THR A 37 -8.90 32.50 -36.57
CA THR A 37 -8.57 32.96 -35.20
C THR A 37 -9.47 32.29 -34.16
N LEU A 38 -10.79 32.23 -34.40
CA LEU A 38 -11.73 31.59 -33.50
C LEU A 38 -11.42 30.09 -33.33
N ILE A 39 -11.25 29.36 -34.43
CA ILE A 39 -10.95 27.93 -34.40
C ILE A 39 -9.63 27.66 -33.67
N THR A 40 -8.59 28.47 -33.93
CA THR A 40 -7.31 28.34 -33.23
C THR A 40 -7.48 28.57 -31.72
N SER A 41 -8.26 29.58 -31.31
CA SER A 41 -8.54 29.84 -29.90
C SER A 41 -9.23 28.64 -29.22
N GLU A 42 -10.28 28.11 -29.83
CA GLU A 42 -11.04 26.95 -29.31
C GLU A 42 -10.17 25.69 -29.19
N LEU A 43 -9.27 25.46 -30.16
CA LEU A 43 -8.34 24.32 -30.11
C LEU A 43 -7.31 24.44 -28.99
N HIS A 44 -6.79 25.64 -28.72
CA HIS A 44 -5.88 25.86 -27.59
C HIS A 44 -6.62 25.68 -26.27
N GLY A 45 -7.79 26.30 -26.09
CA GLY A 45 -8.58 26.14 -24.87
C GLY A 45 -8.94 24.68 -24.57
N ARG A 46 -9.28 23.89 -25.59
CA ARG A 46 -9.53 22.45 -25.44
C ARG A 46 -8.26 21.67 -25.07
N ARG A 47 -7.11 22.06 -25.60
CA ARG A 47 -5.82 21.44 -25.27
C ARG A 47 -5.46 21.73 -23.81
N ASP A 48 -5.56 22.98 -23.39
CA ASP A 48 -5.26 23.43 -22.03
C ASP A 48 -6.17 22.71 -21.02
N ALA A 49 -7.48 22.60 -21.31
CA ALA A 49 -8.40 21.83 -20.48
C ALA A 49 -8.02 20.34 -20.37
N GLY A 50 -7.52 19.75 -21.44
CA GLY A 50 -7.01 18.37 -21.43
C GLY A 50 -5.70 18.20 -20.66
N GLU A 51 -4.83 19.22 -20.67
CA GLU A 51 -3.60 19.27 -19.87
C GLU A 51 -3.95 19.42 -18.37
N ASP A 52 -4.94 20.26 -18.04
CA ASP A 52 -5.45 20.43 -16.68
C ASP A 52 -6.09 19.15 -16.13
N GLU A 53 -6.90 18.45 -16.95
CA GLU A 53 -7.51 17.17 -16.57
C GLU A 53 -6.44 16.10 -16.31
N ARG A 54 -5.44 16.00 -17.20
CA ARG A 54 -4.29 15.10 -17.00
C ARG A 54 -3.54 15.41 -15.70
N ALA A 55 -3.23 16.68 -15.45
CA ALA A 55 -2.57 17.10 -14.22
C ALA A 55 -3.41 16.81 -12.96
N ALA A 56 -4.74 16.89 -13.05
CA ALA A 56 -5.64 16.50 -11.97
C ALA A 56 -5.62 14.99 -11.71
N ILE A 57 -5.63 14.18 -12.77
CA ILE A 57 -5.50 12.72 -12.67
C ILE A 57 -4.17 12.33 -12.02
N ASP A 58 -3.06 12.92 -12.47
CA ASP A 58 -1.73 12.64 -11.92
C ASP A 58 -1.64 12.98 -10.43
N ARG A 59 -2.20 14.13 -10.01
CA ARG A 59 -2.32 14.49 -8.58
C ARG A 59 -3.17 13.49 -7.80
N GLY A 60 -4.27 13.03 -8.39
CA GLY A 60 -5.13 12.00 -7.79
C GLY A 60 -4.38 10.68 -7.59
N LEU A 61 -3.64 10.23 -8.60
CA LEU A 61 -2.83 9.01 -8.53
C LEU A 61 -1.74 9.12 -7.45
N ASN A 62 -1.02 10.24 -7.39
CA ASN A 62 -0.02 10.49 -6.33
C ASN A 62 -0.65 10.47 -4.93
N THR A 63 -1.89 10.96 -4.80
CA THR A 63 -2.63 10.93 -3.53
C THR A 63 -2.98 9.49 -3.14
N VAL A 64 -3.46 8.69 -4.09
CA VAL A 64 -3.77 7.26 -3.86
C VAL A 64 -2.51 6.49 -3.48
N GLU A 65 -1.39 6.72 -4.18
CA GLU A 65 -0.10 6.11 -3.88
C GLU A 65 0.34 6.42 -2.44
N ALA A 66 0.33 7.70 -2.04
CA ALA A 66 0.68 8.11 -0.69
C ALA A 66 -0.21 7.48 0.39
N LEU A 67 -1.52 7.37 0.14
CA LEU A 67 -2.45 6.72 1.06
C LEU A 67 -2.20 5.21 1.17
N LEU A 68 -1.96 4.53 0.05
CA LEU A 68 -1.60 3.10 0.03
C LEU A 68 -0.32 2.84 0.82
N GLU A 69 0.71 3.65 0.59
CA GLU A 69 1.95 3.52 1.35
C GLU A 69 1.75 3.74 2.85
N SER A 70 0.90 4.71 3.24
CA SER A 70 0.57 4.94 4.64
C SER A 70 -0.10 3.72 5.26
N LEU A 71 -1.10 3.16 4.58
CA LEU A 71 -1.80 1.96 5.04
C LEU A 71 -0.86 0.76 5.18
N LEU A 72 0.03 0.56 4.21
CA LEU A 72 1.03 -0.51 4.27
C LEU A 72 2.03 -0.32 5.41
N ARG A 73 2.48 0.92 5.66
CA ARG A 73 3.34 1.25 6.81
C ARG A 73 2.64 0.99 8.13
N ASP A 74 1.36 1.33 8.24
CA ASP A 74 0.57 1.12 9.46
C ASP A 74 0.37 -0.38 9.72
N GLU A 75 0.09 -1.16 8.69
CA GLU A 75 -0.04 -2.62 8.81
C GLU A 75 1.27 -3.29 9.21
N ALA A 76 2.39 -2.88 8.63
CA ALA A 76 3.71 -3.38 9.02
C ALA A 76 4.03 -3.06 10.50
N ARG A 77 3.65 -1.87 11.00
CA ARG A 77 3.81 -1.51 12.41
C ARG A 77 2.96 -2.40 13.33
N ARG A 78 1.72 -2.70 12.94
CA ARG A 78 0.83 -3.60 13.71
C ARG A 78 1.43 -5.00 13.81
N LEU A 79 1.83 -5.59 12.68
CA LEU A 79 2.41 -6.93 12.63
C LEU A 79 3.69 -7.05 13.47
N ASN A 80 4.58 -6.06 13.41
CA ASN A 80 5.79 -6.05 14.21
C ASN A 80 5.50 -5.90 15.71
N GLY A 81 4.55 -5.04 16.08
CA GLY A 81 4.13 -4.87 17.47
C GLY A 81 3.55 -6.16 18.08
N ASP A 82 2.78 -6.92 17.30
CA ASP A 82 2.23 -8.21 17.73
C ASP A 82 3.34 -9.25 17.96
N LEU A 83 4.34 -9.32 17.08
CA LEU A 83 5.51 -10.19 17.26
C LEU A 83 6.30 -9.82 18.52
N ASP A 84 6.50 -8.53 18.79
CA ASP A 84 7.16 -8.05 20.00
C ASP A 84 6.39 -8.44 21.27
N ALA A 85 5.06 -8.31 21.25
CA ALA A 85 4.20 -8.73 22.35
C ALA A 85 4.27 -10.24 22.60
N ILE A 86 4.25 -11.05 21.53
CA ILE A 86 4.40 -12.51 21.61
C ILE A 86 5.76 -12.87 22.21
N ASN A 87 6.85 -12.29 21.70
CA ASN A 87 8.20 -12.52 22.20
C ASN A 87 8.33 -12.13 23.67
N HIS A 88 7.76 -11.00 24.08
CA HIS A 88 7.76 -10.57 25.47
C HIS A 88 7.00 -11.57 26.36
N ARG A 89 5.87 -12.11 25.89
CA ARG A 89 5.11 -13.12 26.64
C ARG A 89 5.85 -14.46 26.72
N LEU A 90 6.49 -14.91 25.65
CA LEU A 90 7.33 -16.11 25.63
C LEU A 90 8.49 -16.00 26.62
N ARG A 91 9.23 -14.88 26.62
CA ARG A 91 10.31 -14.64 27.59
C ARG A 91 9.81 -14.66 29.04
N ARG A 92 8.63 -14.08 29.30
CA ARG A 92 8.01 -14.12 30.63
C ARG A 92 7.65 -15.55 31.05
N LEU A 93 7.08 -16.35 30.14
CA LEU A 93 6.78 -17.77 30.41
C LEU A 93 8.06 -18.58 30.67
N GLN A 94 9.11 -18.37 29.86
CA GLN A 94 10.41 -19.01 30.06
C GLN A 94 11.00 -18.68 31.43
N ALA A 95 10.92 -17.42 31.89
CA ALA A 95 11.39 -17.03 33.22
C ALA A 95 10.60 -17.72 34.35
N VAL A 96 9.28 -17.87 34.19
CA VAL A 96 8.43 -18.58 35.16
C VAL A 96 8.81 -20.07 35.22
N VAL A 97 8.98 -20.72 34.07
CA VAL A 97 9.36 -22.13 33.98
C VAL A 97 10.78 -22.36 34.53
N ALA A 98 11.74 -21.50 34.19
CA ALA A 98 13.10 -21.58 34.73
C ALA A 98 13.12 -21.35 36.26
N GLY A 99 12.34 -20.41 36.77
CA GLY A 99 12.20 -20.19 38.22
C GLY A 99 11.51 -21.33 38.96
N ALA A 100 10.59 -22.05 38.30
CA ALA A 100 10.00 -23.29 38.82
C ALA A 100 11.03 -24.44 38.83
N SER A 101 11.88 -24.54 37.80
CA SER A 101 12.96 -25.53 37.71
C SER A 101 14.13 -25.24 38.66
N GLY A 102 14.37 -23.96 39.01
CA GLY A 102 15.38 -23.56 40.00
C GLY A 102 15.01 -23.89 41.46
N LYS A 103 13.74 -24.17 41.75
CA LYS A 103 13.28 -24.60 43.08
C LYS A 103 13.38 -26.10 43.32
N THR A 104 13.54 -26.92 42.28
CA THR A 104 13.70 -28.38 42.42
C THR A 104 15.16 -28.81 42.60
N SER A 105 16.14 -27.91 42.42
CA SER A 105 17.56 -28.25 42.54
C SER A 105 18.13 -28.16 43.97
N HIS A 106 17.45 -27.54 44.93
CA HIS A 106 17.99 -27.37 46.30
C HIS A 106 17.55 -28.45 47.30
N ALA A 107 16.80 -29.47 46.86
CA ALA A 107 16.47 -30.65 47.66
C ALA A 107 17.11 -31.94 47.12
N ALA A 108 17.62 -31.92 45.88
CA ALA A 108 18.37 -33.04 45.31
C ALA A 108 19.89 -32.92 45.55
N ASP A 109 20.42 -31.69 45.66
CA ASP A 109 21.85 -31.44 45.93
C ASP A 109 22.25 -31.83 47.36
N ASP A 110 21.35 -31.62 48.34
CA ASP A 110 21.56 -31.96 49.75
C ASP A 110 21.54 -33.48 50.03
N VAL A 111 20.96 -34.27 49.12
CA VAL A 111 20.95 -35.75 49.21
C VAL A 111 22.15 -36.36 48.46
N LEU A 112 22.70 -35.68 47.45
CA LEU A 112 23.87 -36.15 46.69
C LEU A 112 25.21 -35.81 47.39
N GLU A 113 25.26 -34.84 48.30
CA GLU A 113 26.43 -34.63 49.17
C GLU A 113 26.43 -35.51 50.44
N SER A 114 25.27 -36.01 50.88
CA SER A 114 25.16 -36.86 52.09
C SER A 114 25.23 -38.37 51.79
N GLY A 115 24.84 -38.81 50.60
CA GLY A 115 24.90 -40.21 50.20
C GLY A 115 26.24 -40.53 49.55
N SER A 116 27.06 -41.36 50.21
CA SER A 116 28.34 -41.81 49.64
C SER A 116 28.07 -42.61 48.35
N ASP A 117 28.87 -42.44 47.29
CA ASP A 117 28.72 -43.08 45.96
C ASP A 117 28.34 -44.58 46.01
N SER A 118 28.76 -45.28 47.06
CA SER A 118 28.45 -46.69 47.30
C SER A 118 26.96 -46.98 47.57
N GLU A 119 26.21 -46.04 48.14
CA GLU A 119 24.79 -46.18 48.46
C GLU A 119 23.91 -45.98 47.21
N VAL A 120 24.30 -45.04 46.34
CA VAL A 120 23.66 -44.80 45.05
C VAL A 120 23.84 -46.00 44.13
N LEU A 121 25.05 -46.56 44.08
CA LEU A 121 25.35 -47.77 43.29
C LEU A 121 24.59 -49.00 43.81
N ALA A 122 24.45 -49.16 45.13
CA ALA A 122 23.68 -50.25 45.73
C ALA A 122 22.17 -50.16 45.42
N LEU A 123 21.63 -48.95 45.25
CA LEU A 123 20.22 -48.76 44.88
C LEU A 123 19.95 -49.10 43.42
N ILE A 124 20.88 -48.76 42.51
CA ILE A 124 20.81 -49.11 41.08
C ILE A 124 20.91 -50.63 40.89
N ASP A 125 21.81 -51.30 41.61
CA ASP A 125 21.95 -52.76 41.55
C ASP A 125 20.70 -53.49 42.07
N LYS A 126 19.98 -52.89 43.01
CA LYS A 126 18.73 -53.43 43.57
C LYS A 126 17.51 -53.24 42.67
N GLU A 127 17.44 -52.14 41.92
CA GLU A 127 16.33 -51.86 40.97
C GLU A 127 16.55 -52.53 39.61
N PHE A 128 17.80 -52.76 39.19
CA PHE A 128 18.13 -53.32 37.87
C PHE A 128 18.77 -54.72 37.89
N GLY A 129 18.89 -55.35 39.06
CA GLY A 129 19.49 -56.67 39.24
C GLY A 129 18.57 -57.84 38.85
N ALA A 130 18.47 -58.13 37.55
CA ALA A 130 18.50 -59.46 36.93
C ALA A 130 18.12 -59.39 35.43
N LEU A 131 19.14 -59.45 34.56
CA LEU A 131 19.04 -60.14 33.27
C LEU A 131 20.10 -61.24 33.23
#